data_AF-A0A7Y7Z5Z0-F1
#
_entry.id   AF-A0A7Y7Z5Z0-F1
#
_cell.length_a   1.000
_cell.length_b   1.000
_cell.length_c   1.000
_cell.angle_alpha   90.00
_cell.angle_beta   90.00
_cell.angle_gamma   90.00
#
_symmetry.space_group_name_H-M   'P 1'
#
loop_
_entity.id
_entity.type
_entity.pdbx_description
1 polymer ?
#
loop_
_entity_poly.entity_id
_entity_poly.type
_entity_poly.pdbx_seq_one_letter_code
_entity_poly.pdbx_strand_id
1 'polypeptide(L)' 'MKDGIIRLNDYLCYFAIAIVAFAGYEIYGEWGAIGGFIAGAVLAGFWLVLSGIYDELRKITASKGLR' A
#
# COMPACT_ATOMS: atom_id res chain seq x y z
N MET A 1 9.08 11.64 -13.61
CA MET A 1 8.78 11.91 -12.18
C MET A 1 7.57 11.13 -11.64
N LYS A 2 6.56 10.79 -12.46
CA LYS A 2 5.42 9.93 -12.05
C LYS A 2 5.85 8.52 -11.60
N ASP A 3 6.81 7.91 -12.30
CA ASP A 3 7.27 6.54 -11.99
C ASP A 3 8.07 6.43 -10.68
N GLY A 4 8.57 7.55 -10.16
CA GLY A 4 9.29 7.57 -8.88
C GLY A 4 8.34 7.50 -7.69
N ILE A 5 7.24 8.25 -7.75
CA ILE A 5 6.26 8.33 -6.66
C ILE A 5 5.45 7.03 -6.57
N ILE A 6 5.08 6.44 -7.71
CA ILE A 6 4.35 5.16 -7.73
C ILE A 6 5.23 4.03 -7.16
N ARG A 7 6.50 3.93 -7.58
CA ARG A 7 7.43 2.94 -7.00
C ARG A 7 7.69 3.16 -5.53
N LEU A 8 7.80 4.41 -5.07
CA LEU A 8 7.95 4.71 -3.65
C LEU A 8 6.73 4.23 -2.86
N ASN A 9 5.53 4.44 -3.39
CA ASN A 9 4.29 3.97 -2.78
C ASN A 9 4.22 2.44 -2.74
N ASP A 10 4.65 1.75 -3.79
CA ASP A 10 4.77 0.29 -3.79
C ASP A 10 5.75 -0.21 -2.73
N TYR A 11 6.92 0.44 -2.60
CA TYR A 11 7.89 0.11 -1.55
C TYR A 11 7.33 0.35 -0.15
N LEU A 12 6.60 1.44 0.07
CA LEU A 12 5.95 1.73 1.34
C LEU A 12 4.86 0.69 1.66
N CYS A 13 4.11 0.22 0.66
CA CYS A 13 3.17 -0.88 0.82
C CYS A 13 3.87 -2.17 1.25
N TYR A 14 4.94 -2.59 0.55
CA TYR A 14 5.68 -3.79 0.93
C TYR A 14 6.32 -3.68 2.33
N PHE A 15 6.80 -2.49 2.68
CA PHE A 15 7.34 -2.22 4.01
C PHE A 15 6.24 -2.32 5.09
N ALA A 16 5.04 -1.82 4.82
CA ALA A 16 3.90 -1.96 5.74
C ALA A 16 3.53 -3.43 5.97
N ILE A 17 3.54 -4.28 4.93
CA ILE A 17 3.32 -5.73 5.08
C ILE A 17 4.37 -6.33 6.01
N ALA A 18 5.65 -5.99 5.80
CA ALA A 18 6.74 -6.49 6.64
C ALA A 18 6.59 -6.08 8.11
N ILE A 19 6.18 -4.84 8.38
CA ILE A 19 5.94 -4.36 9.75
C ILE A 19 4.78 -5.12 10.39
N VAL A 20 3.66 -5.30 9.70
CA VAL A 20 2.49 -5.99 10.28
C VAL A 20 2.78 -7.48 10.51
N ALA A 21 3.52 -8.12 9.60
CA ALA A 21 4.00 -9.48 9.80
C ALA A 21 4.95 -9.59 11.01
N PHE A 22 5.90 -8.66 11.15
CA PHE A 22 6.82 -8.63 12.29
C PHE A 22 6.09 -8.36 13.61
N ALA A 23 5.18 -7.38 13.64
CA ALA A 23 4.35 -7.10 14.81
C ALA A 23 3.48 -8.30 15.20
N GLY A 24 2.92 -9.00 14.21
CA GLY A 24 2.20 -10.26 14.45
C GLY A 24 3.09 -11.34 15.06
N TYR A 25 4.32 -11.48 14.55
CA TYR A 25 5.31 -12.41 15.10
C TYR A 25 5.64 -12.12 16.56
N GLU A 26 5.92 -10.87 16.91
CA GLU A 26 6.28 -10.48 18.26
C GLU A 26 5.17 -10.76 19.29
N ILE A 27 3.90 -10.69 18.87
CA ILE A 27 2.75 -10.88 19.78
C ILE A 27 2.31 -12.35 19.88
N TYR A 28 2.27 -13.07 18.76
CA TYR A 28 1.68 -14.42 18.69
C TYR A 28 2.61 -15.50 18.12
N GLY A 29 3.90 -15.19 17.93
CA GLY A 29 4.88 -16.12 17.34
C GLY A 29 4.64 -16.39 15.86
N GLU A 30 5.03 -17.58 15.39
CA GLU A 30 5.02 -17.94 13.96
C GLU A 30 3.63 -17.82 13.31
N TRP A 31 2.57 -18.23 14.01
CA TRP A 31 1.18 -18.08 13.52
C TRP A 31 0.73 -16.61 13.47
N GLY A 32 1.23 -15.79 14.38
CA GLY A 32 1.08 -14.35 14.35
C GLY A 32 1.74 -13.70 13.14
N ALA A 33 2.93 -14.18 12.75
CA ALA A 33 3.62 -13.70 11.56
C ALA A 33 2.82 -13.99 10.28
N ILE A 34 2.27 -15.20 10.16
CA ILE A 34 1.44 -15.60 9.02
C ILE A 34 0.16 -14.75 8.98
N GLY A 35 -0.52 -14.61 10.12
CA GLY A 35 -1.71 -13.77 10.22
C GLY A 35 -1.44 -12.30 9.90
N GLY A 36 -0.36 -11.75 10.45
CA GLY A 36 0.08 -10.38 10.20
C GLY A 36 0.51 -10.15 8.74
N PHE A 37 1.16 -11.13 8.12
CA PHE A 37 1.50 -11.08 6.70
C PHE A 37 0.24 -11.04 5.83
N ILE A 38 -0.75 -11.90 6.09
CA ILE A 38 -2.01 -11.93 5.34
C ILE A 38 -2.78 -10.62 5.53
N ALA A 39 -2.93 -10.16 6.78
CA ALA A 39 -3.62 -8.91 7.08
C ALA A 39 -2.92 -7.69 6.44
N GLY A 40 -1.58 -7.66 6.53
CA GLY A 40 -0.75 -6.65 5.89
C GLY A 40 -0.90 -6.67 4.37
N ALA A 41 -0.92 -7.85 3.75
CA ALA A 41 -1.08 -7.99 2.29
C ALA A 41 -2.46 -7.49 1.81
N VAL A 42 -3.53 -7.75 2.56
CA VAL A 42 -4.86 -7.22 2.24
C VAL A 42 -4.89 -5.69 2.35
N LEU A 43 -4.31 -5.13 3.43
CA LEU A 43 -4.20 -3.69 3.61
C LEU A 43 -3.39 -3.01 2.51
N ALA A 44 -2.24 -3.59 2.15
CA ALA A 44 -1.41 -3.10 1.06
C ALA A 44 -2.14 -3.19 -0.30
N GLY A 45 -2.87 -4.27 -0.56
CA GLY A 45 -3.70 -4.39 -1.76
C GLY A 45 -4.73 -3.26 -1.87
N PHE A 46 -5.40 -2.93 -0.76
CA PHE A 46 -6.35 -1.81 -0.72
C PHE A 46 -5.67 -0.45 -0.94
N TRP A 47 -4.51 -0.24 -0.33
CA TRP A 47 -3.71 0.98 -0.47
C TRP A 47 -3.26 1.21 -1.91
N LEU A 48 -2.80 0.16 -2.61
CA LEU A 48 -2.39 0.23 -4.02
C LEU A 48 -3.57 0.59 -4.92
N VAL A 49 -4.73 -0.01 -4.70
CA VAL A 49 -5.96 0.32 -5.45
C VAL A 49 -6.35 1.79 -5.26
N LEU A 50 -6.35 2.28 -4.01
CA LEU A 50 -6.63 3.68 -3.72
C LEU A 50 -5.65 4.64 -4.41
N SER A 51 -4.37 4.27 -4.45
CA SER A 51 -3.34 5.07 -5.11
C SER A 51 -3.59 5.16 -6.62
N GLY A 52 -3.99 4.06 -7.26
CA GLY A 52 -4.39 4.04 -8.66
C GLY A 52 -5.63 4.90 -8.94
N ILE A 53 -6.65 4.84 -8.08
CA ILE A 53 -7.86 5.68 -8.19
C ILE A 53 -7.50 7.16 -8.06
N TYR A 54 -6.62 7.52 -7.12
CA TYR A 54 -6.18 8.89 -6.91
C TYR A 54 -5.44 9.46 -8.12
N ASP A 55 -4.59 8.64 -8.75
CA ASP A 55 -3.89 9.01 -9.97
C ASP A 55 -4.86 9.22 -11.15
N GLU A 56 -5.87 8.37 -11.31
CA GLU A 56 -6.89 8.54 -12.35
C GLU A 56 -7.75 9.78 -12.11
N LEU A 57 -8.20 10.02 -10.88
CA LEU A 57 -8.94 11.24 -10.53
C LEU A 57 -8.12 12.49 -10.81
N ARG A 58 -6.82 12.48 -10.48
CA ARG A 58 -5.91 13.60 -10.75
C ARG A 58 -5.75 13.84 -12.26
N LYS A 59 -5.65 12.78 -13.08
CA LYS A 59 -5.59 12.90 -14.55
C LYS A 59 -6.89 13.50 -15.10
N ILE A 60 -8.04 13.06 -14.61
CA ILE A 60 -9.36 13.58 -15.03
C ILE A 60 -9.49 15.07 -14.65
N THR A 61 -9.12 15.46 -13.44
CA THR A 61 -9.16 16.86 -12.99
C THR A 61 -8.23 17.74 -13.84
N ALA A 62 -7.02 17.27 -14.12
CA ALA A 62 -6.09 17.97 -15.00
C ALA A 62 -6.61 18.08 -16.45
N SER A 63 -7.27 17.05 -16.97
CA SER A 63 -7.89 17.06 -18.30
C SER A 63 -9.10 17.98 -18.41
N LYS A 64 -9.81 18.23 -17.30
CA LYS A 64 -10.97 19.14 -17.26
C LYS A 64 -10.58 20.61 -17.08
N GLY A 65 -9.29 20.95 -17.00
CA GLY A 65 -8.81 22.33 -16.93
C GLY A 65 -9.19 23.09 -15.65
N LEU A 66 -9.72 22.39 -14.64
CA LEU A 66 -9.95 22.94 -13.31
C LEU A 66 -8.59 23.00 -12.59
N ARG A 67 -7.95 24.17 -12.71
CA ARG A 67 -6.78 24.56 -11.91
C ARG A 67 -7.21 24.94 -10.49
#